data_AF-A0A7S2TJ68-F1
#
_entry.id   AF-A0A7S2TJ68-F1
#
_cell.length_a   1.000
_cell.length_b   1.000
_cell.length_c   1.000
_cell.angle_alpha   90.00
_cell.angle_beta   90.00
_cell.angle_gamma   90.00
#
_symmetry.space_group_name_H-M   'P 1'
#
loop_
_entity.id
_entity.type
_entity.pdbx_description
1 polymer ?
#
loop_
_entity_poly.entity_id
_entity_poly.type
_entity_poly.pdbx_seq_one_letter_code
_entity_poly.pdbx_strand_id
1 'polypeptide(L)'
;VGESIILTKPVGTGTLFAANMRCEAQGVDIKNALVTMCTTNKVAGELLSEFGATSCTDVTGFGVLGHLHEMIKASDVGATIKLSAVPFLGGAEACIRKGIFSSLHEDNARLRKVIEVDNKLRQESAFPLLFDPQTAGGLLASVSSAKAESCVKALRKAGYTRATIIGSVTAQKNGIRVLK
;
A
#
# COMPACT_ATOMS: atom_id res chain seq x y z
N VAL A 1 14.57 4.10 -12.57
CA VAL A 1 13.96 3.12 -13.51
C VAL A 1 14.65 1.79 -13.32
N GLY A 2 13.93 0.66 -13.37
CA GLY A 2 14.50 -0.67 -13.12
C GLY A 2 14.39 -1.13 -11.66
N GLU A 3 13.58 -0.45 -10.87
CA GLU A 3 13.34 -0.77 -9.46
C GLU A 3 11.94 -1.33 -9.25
N SER A 4 11.84 -2.23 -8.29
CA SER A 4 10.59 -2.82 -7.83
C SER A 4 10.11 -2.09 -6.59
N ILE A 5 8.79 -1.90 -6.48
CA ILE A 5 8.14 -1.25 -5.34
C ILE A 5 7.64 -2.33 -4.39
N ILE A 6 8.12 -2.30 -3.16
CA ILE A 6 7.79 -3.26 -2.10
C ILE A 6 6.91 -2.58 -1.06
N LEU A 7 5.85 -3.27 -0.64
CA LEU A 7 5.02 -2.89 0.50
C LEU A 7 5.14 -3.95 1.59
N THR A 8 5.47 -3.55 2.82
CA THR A 8 5.81 -4.51 3.89
C THR A 8 4.63 -4.99 4.73
N LYS A 9 3.50 -4.28 4.72
CA LYS A 9 2.27 -4.63 5.46
C LYS A 9 1.02 -4.50 4.60
N PRO A 10 -0.06 -5.24 4.92
CA PRO A 10 -1.32 -5.12 4.20
C PRO A 10 -2.03 -3.78 4.47
N VAL A 11 -2.92 -3.42 3.55
CA VAL A 11 -3.68 -2.15 3.50
C VAL A 11 -5.14 -2.39 3.91
N GLY A 12 -5.76 -1.40 4.55
CA GLY A 12 -7.20 -1.40 4.83
C GLY A 12 -7.57 -1.06 6.28
N THR A 13 -6.63 -0.55 7.08
CA THR A 13 -6.90 -0.22 8.48
C THR A 13 -7.95 0.88 8.62
N GLY A 14 -7.92 1.91 7.78
CA GLY A 14 -8.88 3.02 7.83
C GLY A 14 -10.33 2.55 7.67
N THR A 15 -10.64 1.86 6.57
CA THR A 15 -12.00 1.34 6.32
C THR A 15 -12.47 0.36 7.40
N LEU A 16 -11.56 -0.51 7.90
CA LEU A 16 -11.89 -1.47 8.94
C LEU A 16 -12.25 -0.79 10.27
N PHE A 17 -11.46 0.19 10.71
CA PHE A 17 -11.78 0.91 11.94
C PHE A 17 -12.99 1.83 11.78
N ALA A 18 -13.24 2.38 10.59
CA ALA A 18 -14.49 3.07 10.29
C ALA A 18 -15.71 2.14 10.43
N ALA A 19 -15.61 0.90 9.94
CA ALA A 19 -16.65 -0.12 10.12
C ALA A 19 -16.78 -0.54 11.59
N ASN A 20 -15.68 -0.66 12.33
CA ASN A 20 -15.69 -1.01 13.75
C ASN A 20 -16.44 0.04 14.59
N MET A 21 -16.22 1.32 14.32
CA MET A 21 -16.93 2.43 14.98
C MET A 21 -18.43 2.43 14.70
N ARG A 22 -18.88 1.74 13.64
CA ARG A 22 -20.29 1.56 13.27
C ARG A 22 -20.84 0.20 13.70
N CYS A 23 -20.07 -0.60 14.45
CA CYS A 23 -20.42 -1.97 14.81
C CYS A 23 -20.65 -2.90 13.60
N GLU A 24 -20.00 -2.63 12.48
CA GLU A 24 -20.16 -3.37 11.21
C GLU A 24 -18.96 -4.24 10.81
N ALA A 25 -17.85 -4.13 11.54
CA ALA A 25 -16.65 -4.93 11.31
C ALA A 25 -16.76 -6.31 11.98
N GLN A 26 -16.12 -7.31 11.38
CA GLN A 26 -15.93 -8.60 12.02
C GLN A 26 -14.78 -8.52 13.03
N GLY A 27 -14.96 -9.07 14.24
CA GLY A 27 -13.95 -9.01 15.29
C GLY A 27 -12.61 -9.65 14.88
N VAL A 28 -12.62 -10.69 14.05
CA VAL A 28 -11.41 -11.32 13.51
C VAL A 28 -10.60 -10.38 12.62
N ASP A 29 -11.27 -9.54 11.82
CA ASP A 29 -10.60 -8.60 10.91
C ASP A 29 -9.95 -7.47 11.71
N ILE A 30 -10.62 -6.97 12.75
CA ILE A 30 -10.06 -5.95 13.66
C ILE A 30 -8.88 -6.51 14.45
N LYS A 31 -8.98 -7.74 14.95
CA LYS A 31 -7.85 -8.41 15.61
C LYS A 31 -6.63 -8.51 14.68
N ASN A 32 -6.84 -8.92 13.43
CA ASN A 32 -5.75 -9.04 12.45
C ASN A 32 -5.16 -7.67 12.06
N ALA A 33 -5.99 -6.64 11.95
CA ALA A 33 -5.54 -5.26 11.75
C ALA A 33 -4.67 -4.78 12.92
N LEU A 34 -5.11 -5.00 14.17
CA LEU A 34 -4.35 -4.65 15.37
C LEU A 34 -2.99 -5.35 15.43
N VAL A 35 -2.92 -6.65 15.13
CA VAL A 35 -1.64 -7.38 15.05
C VAL A 35 -0.69 -6.73 14.04
N THR A 36 -1.22 -6.36 12.87
CA THR A 36 -0.44 -5.67 11.82
C THR A 36 0.04 -4.29 12.27
N MET A 37 -0.82 -3.51 12.93
CA MET A 37 -0.51 -2.16 13.43
C MET A 37 0.54 -2.20 14.54
N CYS A 38 0.47 -3.17 15.45
CA CYS A 38 1.41 -3.33 16.56
C CYS A 38 2.76 -3.93 16.13
N THR A 39 2.89 -4.41 14.89
CA THR A 39 4.18 -4.90 14.36
C THR A 39 5.08 -3.71 14.04
N THR A 40 6.26 -3.62 14.65
CA THR A 40 7.21 -2.51 14.39
C THR A 40 7.73 -2.52 12.94
N ASN A 41 7.99 -1.34 12.38
CA ASN A 41 8.66 -1.20 11.07
C ASN A 41 10.19 -1.26 11.18
N LYS A 42 10.77 -1.37 12.38
CA LYS A 42 12.22 -1.32 12.59
C LYS A 42 12.99 -2.36 11.76
N VAL A 43 12.65 -3.64 11.91
CA VAL A 43 13.36 -4.73 11.21
C VAL A 43 13.13 -4.66 9.70
N ALA A 44 11.93 -4.24 9.26
CA ALA A 44 11.67 -4.01 7.84
C ALA A 44 12.56 -2.91 7.28
N GLY A 45 12.75 -1.80 8.00
CA GLY A 45 13.63 -0.70 7.59
C GLY A 45 15.09 -1.14 7.49
N GLU A 46 15.58 -1.89 8.48
CA GLU A 46 16.94 -2.45 8.50
C GLU A 46 17.17 -3.36 7.28
N LEU A 47 16.24 -4.29 7.02
CA LEU A 47 16.31 -5.19 5.87
C LEU A 47 16.23 -4.42 4.54
N LEU A 48 15.31 -3.46 4.40
CA LEU A 48 15.22 -2.66 3.19
C LEU A 48 16.54 -1.91 2.92
N SER A 49 17.16 -1.36 3.96
CA SER A 49 18.49 -0.74 3.86
C SER A 49 19.58 -1.74 3.46
N GLU A 50 19.62 -2.93 4.06
CA GLU A 50 20.60 -3.99 3.73
C GLU A 50 20.50 -4.43 2.26
N PHE A 51 19.28 -4.54 1.74
CA PHE A 51 19.03 -4.88 0.34
C PHE A 51 19.27 -3.71 -0.63
N GLY A 52 19.61 -2.53 -0.12
CA GLY A 52 19.96 -1.35 -0.90
C GLY A 52 18.73 -0.61 -1.43
N ALA A 53 17.72 -0.40 -0.59
CA ALA A 53 16.60 0.46 -0.94
C ALA A 53 17.07 1.87 -1.30
N THR A 54 16.58 2.39 -2.42
CA THR A 54 16.93 3.73 -2.95
C THR A 54 15.97 4.80 -2.47
N SER A 55 14.75 4.42 -2.09
CA SER A 55 13.77 5.27 -1.44
C SER A 55 12.91 4.44 -0.50
N CYS A 56 12.44 5.06 0.59
CA CYS A 56 11.58 4.42 1.57
C CYS A 56 10.74 5.46 2.29
N THR A 57 9.46 5.18 2.49
CA THR A 57 8.54 5.97 3.31
C THR A 57 7.59 5.03 4.06
N ASP A 58 6.94 5.51 5.11
CA ASP A 58 5.89 4.78 5.82
C ASP A 58 4.50 5.11 5.26
N VAL A 59 3.68 4.08 5.01
CA VAL A 59 2.32 4.27 4.53
C VAL A 59 1.42 4.60 5.72
N THR A 60 0.97 5.86 5.77
CA THR A 60 0.13 6.39 6.83
C THR A 60 -1.14 7.06 6.28
N GLY A 61 -1.49 8.27 6.75
CA GLY A 61 -2.78 8.93 6.49
C GLY A 61 -3.08 9.24 5.02
N PHE A 62 -2.08 9.30 4.15
CA PHE A 62 -2.27 9.57 2.72
C PHE A 62 -2.59 8.32 1.87
N GLY A 63 -2.56 7.14 2.49
CA GLY A 63 -2.71 5.86 1.79
C GLY A 63 -1.53 5.55 0.87
N VAL A 64 -1.60 4.41 0.18
CA VAL A 64 -0.49 3.92 -0.65
C VAL A 64 -0.19 4.88 -1.80
N LEU A 65 -1.23 5.35 -2.49
CA LEU A 65 -1.04 6.20 -3.66
C LEU A 65 -0.59 7.62 -3.32
N GLY A 66 -0.99 8.16 -2.16
CA GLY A 66 -0.51 9.45 -1.71
C GLY A 66 0.98 9.42 -1.39
N HIS A 67 1.41 8.41 -0.61
CA HIS A 67 2.83 8.24 -0.30
C HIS A 67 3.68 7.91 -1.52
N LEU A 68 3.19 7.08 -2.44
CA LEU A 68 3.86 6.80 -3.70
C LEU A 68 3.99 8.07 -4.56
N HIS A 69 2.96 8.91 -4.60
CA HIS A 69 2.97 10.15 -5.37
C HIS A 69 4.08 11.11 -4.90
N GLU A 70 4.25 11.27 -3.58
CA GLU A 70 5.33 12.08 -3.01
C GLU A 70 6.71 11.49 -3.35
N MET A 71 6.88 10.17 -3.24
CA MET A 71 8.14 9.49 -3.57
C MET A 71 8.57 9.72 -5.03
N ILE A 72 7.64 9.54 -5.98
CA ILE A 72 7.98 9.69 -7.41
C ILE A 72 8.21 11.14 -7.81
N LYS A 73 7.51 12.08 -7.18
CA LYS A 73 7.65 13.52 -7.42
C LYS A 73 9.01 14.03 -6.95
N ALA A 74 9.45 13.60 -5.77
CA ALA A 74 10.78 13.92 -5.25
C ALA A 74 11.91 13.35 -6.13
N SER A 75 11.63 12.28 -6.88
CA SER A 75 12.61 11.54 -7.67
C SER A 75 12.54 11.82 -9.18
N ASP A 76 11.60 12.64 -9.64
CA ASP A 76 11.33 12.95 -11.06
C ASP A 76 11.15 11.71 -11.95
N VAL A 77 10.41 10.71 -11.45
CA VAL A 77 10.12 9.42 -12.12
C VAL A 77 8.62 9.10 -12.10
N GLY A 78 8.23 7.95 -12.64
CA GLY A 78 6.87 7.41 -12.54
C GLY A 78 6.82 6.07 -11.83
N ALA A 79 5.61 5.54 -11.66
CA ALA A 79 5.39 4.22 -11.08
C ALA A 79 4.23 3.47 -11.74
N THR A 80 4.36 2.16 -11.79
CA THR A 80 3.27 1.23 -12.10
C THR A 80 2.94 0.42 -10.86
N ILE A 81 1.67 0.35 -10.48
CA ILE A 81 1.16 -0.52 -9.41
C ILE A 81 0.29 -1.61 -10.03
N LYS A 82 0.47 -2.84 -9.57
CA LYS A 82 -0.40 -3.97 -9.90
C LYS A 82 -1.42 -4.15 -8.78
N LEU A 83 -2.68 -3.81 -9.02
CA LEU A 83 -3.74 -3.84 -8.01
C LEU A 83 -3.88 -5.23 -7.38
N SER A 84 -3.82 -6.30 -8.19
CA SER A 84 -3.93 -7.68 -7.71
C SER A 84 -2.76 -8.12 -6.81
N ALA A 85 -1.64 -7.40 -6.81
CA ALA A 85 -0.48 -7.70 -5.98
C ALA A 85 -0.53 -7.00 -4.63
N VAL A 86 -1.35 -5.96 -4.47
CA VAL A 86 -1.43 -5.21 -3.22
C VAL A 86 -2.04 -6.08 -2.13
N PRO A 87 -1.32 -6.32 -1.01
CA PRO A 87 -1.87 -7.10 0.08
C PRO A 87 -2.94 -6.28 0.82
N PHE A 88 -4.19 -6.76 0.83
CA PHE A 88 -5.27 -6.16 1.63
C PHE A 88 -5.55 -6.95 2.90
N LEU A 89 -5.96 -6.26 3.97
CA LEU A 89 -6.47 -6.86 5.19
C LEU A 89 -7.81 -7.57 4.91
N GLY A 90 -8.08 -8.64 5.66
CA GLY A 90 -9.38 -9.31 5.66
C GLY A 90 -10.51 -8.33 5.97
N GLY A 91 -11.66 -8.48 5.33
CA GLY A 91 -12.84 -7.62 5.54
C GLY A 91 -12.77 -6.22 4.93
N ALA A 92 -11.59 -5.69 4.60
CA ALA A 92 -11.44 -4.31 4.11
C ALA A 92 -12.23 -4.07 2.82
N GLU A 93 -12.10 -4.97 1.83
CA GLU A 93 -12.82 -4.85 0.57
C GLU A 93 -14.35 -5.01 0.75
N ALA A 94 -14.78 -5.85 1.71
CA ALA A 94 -16.20 -5.99 2.03
C ALA A 94 -16.77 -4.70 2.65
N CYS A 95 -15.99 -4.00 3.46
CA CYS A 95 -16.37 -2.69 4.01
C CYS A 95 -16.53 -1.65 2.89
N ILE A 96 -15.60 -1.62 1.92
CA ILE A 96 -15.71 -0.74 0.75
C ILE A 96 -16.96 -1.05 -0.08
N ARG A 97 -17.28 -2.33 -0.31
CA ARG A 97 -18.52 -2.73 -1.01
C ARG A 97 -19.80 -2.27 -0.30
N LYS A 98 -19.77 -2.13 1.02
CA LYS A 98 -20.86 -1.56 1.82
C LYS A 98 -20.89 -0.03 1.82
N GLY A 99 -19.94 0.64 1.15
CA GLY A 99 -19.80 2.09 1.17
C GLY A 99 -19.20 2.64 2.47
N ILE A 100 -18.48 1.81 3.24
CA ILE A 100 -17.84 2.24 4.48
C ILE A 100 -16.42 2.71 4.18
N PHE A 101 -16.23 4.03 4.26
CA PHE A 101 -14.94 4.69 4.09
C PHE A 101 -14.54 5.42 5.38
N SER A 102 -13.23 5.59 5.56
CA SER A 102 -12.64 6.43 6.60
C SER A 102 -12.69 7.91 6.21
N SER A 103 -12.53 8.82 7.18
CA SER A 103 -12.72 10.26 6.99
C SER A 103 -11.76 10.90 5.98
N LEU A 104 -10.50 10.48 5.94
CA LEU A 104 -9.51 11.02 4.99
C LEU A 104 -9.57 10.39 3.59
N HIS A 105 -10.43 9.39 3.38
CA HIS A 105 -10.50 8.67 2.11
C HIS A 105 -10.86 9.60 0.95
N GLU A 106 -11.85 10.48 1.13
CA GLU A 106 -12.32 11.39 0.08
C GLU A 106 -11.22 12.36 -0.35
N ASP A 107 -10.48 12.91 0.61
CA ASP A 107 -9.37 13.82 0.33
C ASP A 107 -8.23 13.11 -0.39
N ASN A 108 -7.86 11.89 0.05
CA ASN A 108 -6.86 11.07 -0.63
C ASN A 108 -7.32 10.69 -2.05
N ALA A 109 -8.62 10.40 -2.24
CA ALA A 109 -9.20 10.02 -3.52
C ALA A 109 -9.16 11.14 -4.57
N ARG A 110 -8.87 12.39 -4.20
CA ARG A 110 -8.63 13.48 -5.17
C ARG A 110 -7.48 13.16 -6.12
N LEU A 111 -6.51 12.34 -5.69
CA LEU A 111 -5.41 11.85 -6.53
C LEU A 111 -5.87 11.02 -7.73
N ARG A 112 -7.11 10.50 -7.75
CA ARG A 112 -7.68 9.79 -8.91
C ARG A 112 -7.61 10.61 -10.21
N LYS A 113 -7.60 11.94 -10.12
CA LYS A 113 -7.52 12.85 -11.28
C LYS A 113 -6.17 12.78 -12.00
N VAL A 114 -5.11 12.37 -11.31
CA VAL A 114 -3.73 12.33 -11.83
C VAL A 114 -3.18 10.91 -11.98
N ILE A 115 -4.01 9.89 -11.74
CA ILE A 115 -3.64 8.48 -11.88
C ILE A 115 -4.25 7.89 -13.16
N GLU A 116 -3.41 7.24 -13.94
CA GLU A 116 -3.82 6.44 -15.10
C GLU A 116 -4.33 5.08 -14.65
N VAL A 117 -5.58 4.76 -14.94
CA VAL A 117 -6.19 3.47 -14.60
C VAL A 117 -7.41 3.24 -15.48
N ASP A 118 -7.54 2.02 -16.00
CA ASP A 118 -8.65 1.61 -16.87
C ASP A 118 -10.00 1.69 -16.14
N ASN A 119 -11.08 1.99 -16.89
CA ASN A 119 -12.42 2.15 -16.34
C ASN A 119 -12.94 0.90 -15.62
N LYS A 120 -12.57 -0.30 -16.06
CA LYS A 120 -12.99 -1.54 -15.36
C LYS A 120 -12.30 -1.64 -14.01
N LEU A 121 -11.00 -1.35 -13.94
CA LEU A 121 -10.26 -1.37 -12.68
C LEU A 121 -10.74 -0.30 -11.71
N ARG A 122 -11.14 0.88 -12.21
CA ARG A 122 -11.72 1.94 -11.36
C ARG A 122 -12.96 1.49 -10.60
N GLN A 123 -13.68 0.50 -11.11
CA GLN A 123 -14.90 -0.04 -10.51
C GLN A 123 -14.65 -1.22 -9.57
N GLU A 124 -13.43 -1.77 -9.53
CA GLU A 124 -13.10 -2.85 -8.60
C GLU A 124 -13.09 -2.35 -7.16
N SER A 125 -13.69 -3.10 -6.23
CA SER A 125 -13.78 -2.72 -4.83
C SER A 125 -12.43 -2.61 -4.11
N ALA A 126 -11.39 -3.23 -4.66
CA ALA A 126 -10.02 -3.08 -4.19
C ALA A 126 -9.38 -1.72 -4.56
N PHE A 127 -9.78 -1.10 -5.67
CA PHE A 127 -9.14 0.15 -6.12
C PHE A 127 -9.28 1.31 -5.12
N PRO A 128 -10.45 1.55 -4.50
CA PRO A 128 -10.57 2.54 -3.43
C PRO A 128 -9.65 2.32 -2.23
N LEU A 129 -9.23 1.09 -1.93
CA LEU A 129 -8.34 0.80 -0.79
C LEU A 129 -6.94 1.40 -0.96
N LEU A 130 -6.52 1.68 -2.20
CA LEU A 130 -5.23 2.34 -2.46
C LEU A 130 -5.17 3.78 -1.90
N PHE A 131 -6.32 4.39 -1.63
CA PHE A 131 -6.48 5.72 -1.03
C PHE A 131 -6.83 5.67 0.45
N ASP A 132 -7.04 4.48 1.02
CA ASP A 132 -7.43 4.35 2.42
C ASP A 132 -6.29 4.85 3.33
N PRO A 133 -6.54 5.81 4.23
CA PRO A 133 -5.58 6.20 5.26
C PRO A 133 -5.20 4.99 6.10
N GLN A 134 -3.91 4.82 6.34
CA GLN A 134 -3.40 3.76 7.19
C GLN A 134 -2.97 4.32 8.55
N THR A 135 -3.40 3.67 9.62
CA THR A 135 -2.82 3.87 10.95
C THR A 135 -1.74 2.81 11.16
N ALA A 136 -0.52 3.22 11.51
CA ALA A 136 0.62 2.32 11.73
C ALA A 136 0.85 1.32 10.57
N GLY A 137 0.77 1.80 9.33
CA GLY A 137 0.96 0.99 8.14
C GLY A 137 2.41 0.51 7.95
N GLY A 138 2.65 -0.15 6.82
CA GLY A 138 3.97 -0.69 6.48
C GLY A 138 4.90 0.35 5.89
N LEU A 139 6.07 -0.10 5.47
CA LEU A 139 6.99 0.67 4.65
C LEU A 139 6.67 0.42 3.17
N LEU A 140 6.80 1.49 2.37
CA LEU A 140 6.78 1.49 0.92
C LEU A 140 8.17 1.88 0.44
N ALA A 141 8.84 1.00 -0.30
CA ALA A 141 10.23 1.21 -0.68
C ALA A 141 10.52 0.76 -2.11
N SER A 142 11.48 1.41 -2.76
CA SER A 142 12.06 0.96 -4.03
C SER A 142 13.37 0.22 -3.80
N VAL A 143 13.49 -0.96 -4.41
CA VAL A 143 14.70 -1.78 -4.40
C VAL A 143 14.99 -2.22 -5.83
N SER A 144 16.27 -2.35 -6.19
CA SER A 144 16.67 -2.94 -7.47
C SER A 144 15.91 -4.23 -7.76
N SER A 145 15.34 -4.35 -8.96
CA SER A 145 14.51 -5.51 -9.33
C SER A 145 15.25 -6.85 -9.22
N ALA A 146 16.58 -6.85 -9.39
CA ALA A 146 17.41 -8.04 -9.21
C ALA A 146 17.44 -8.55 -7.75
N LYS A 147 17.21 -7.68 -6.77
CA LYS A 147 17.25 -7.99 -5.33
C LYS A 147 15.86 -8.09 -4.69
N ALA A 148 14.82 -7.60 -5.37
CA ALA A 148 13.49 -7.42 -4.78
C ALA A 148 12.87 -8.72 -4.24
N GLU A 149 12.97 -9.83 -4.98
CA GLU A 149 12.45 -11.14 -4.54
C GLU A 149 13.17 -11.66 -3.30
N SER A 150 14.50 -11.52 -3.25
CA SER A 150 15.30 -11.91 -2.08
C SER A 150 14.98 -11.03 -0.87
N CYS A 151 14.77 -9.72 -1.09
CA CYS A 151 14.36 -8.78 -0.06
C CYS A 151 12.99 -9.16 0.52
N VAL A 152 11.99 -9.44 -0.32
CA VAL A 152 10.67 -9.90 0.12
C VAL A 152 10.74 -11.22 0.88
N LYS A 153 11.57 -12.17 0.44
CA LYS A 153 11.79 -13.42 1.19
C LYS A 153 12.38 -13.17 2.57
N ALA A 154 13.36 -12.27 2.69
CA ALA A 154 13.94 -11.90 3.98
C ALA A 154 12.91 -11.22 4.90
N LEU A 155 12.15 -10.27 4.38
CA LEU A 155 11.05 -9.59 5.10
C LEU A 155 10.02 -10.60 5.62
N ARG A 156 9.58 -11.55 4.77
CA ARG A 156 8.63 -12.59 5.17
C ARG A 156 9.20 -13.51 6.26
N LYS A 157 10.47 -13.89 6.15
CA LYS A 157 11.17 -14.68 7.18
C LYS A 157 11.27 -13.93 8.53
N ALA A 158 11.38 -12.60 8.48
CA ALA A 158 11.42 -11.74 9.66
C ALA A 158 10.03 -11.42 10.27
N GLY A 159 8.95 -12.02 9.76
CA GLY A 159 7.60 -11.86 10.30
C GLY A 159 6.69 -10.93 9.50
N TYR A 160 7.20 -10.24 8.47
CA TYR A 160 6.39 -9.45 7.54
C TYR A 160 5.78 -10.35 6.46
N THR A 161 4.94 -11.31 6.89
CA THR A 161 4.43 -12.42 6.06
C THR A 161 3.68 -11.98 4.81
N ARG A 162 3.15 -10.76 4.80
CA ARG A 162 2.40 -10.14 3.70
C ARG A 162 3.24 -9.17 2.85
N ALA A 163 4.54 -9.03 3.13
CA ALA A 163 5.43 -8.20 2.32
C ALA A 163 5.40 -8.66 0.86
N THR A 164 5.23 -7.73 -0.08
CA THR A 164 4.98 -8.06 -1.49
C THR A 164 5.55 -6.99 -2.41
N ILE A 165 6.05 -7.41 -3.58
CA ILE A 165 6.34 -6.50 -4.70
C ILE A 165 5.01 -6.12 -5.33
N ILE A 166 4.63 -4.85 -5.25
CA ILE A 166 3.34 -4.34 -5.72
C ILE A 166 3.44 -3.60 -7.05
N GLY A 167 4.64 -3.39 -7.57
CA GLY A 167 4.83 -2.54 -8.74
C GLY A 167 6.29 -2.29 -9.11
N SER A 168 6.51 -1.32 -9.98
CA SER A 168 7.84 -0.92 -10.45
C SER A 168 7.93 0.58 -10.77
N VAL A 169 9.15 1.11 -10.72
CA VAL A 169 9.47 2.50 -11.09
C VAL A 169 9.69 2.61 -12.60
N THR A 170 9.02 3.57 -13.23
CA THR A 170 9.06 3.83 -14.68
C THR A 170 9.75 5.15 -15.01
N ALA A 171 10.09 5.37 -16.27
CA ALA A 171 10.69 6.62 -16.75
C ALA A 171 9.66 7.76 -16.96
N GLN A 172 8.36 7.46 -16.89
CA GLN A 172 7.30 8.43 -17.14
C GLN A 172 7.18 9.40 -15.95
N LYS A 173 7.77 10.59 -16.08
CA LYS A 173 7.81 11.59 -15.01
C LYS A 173 6.43 11.88 -14.42
N ASN A 174 6.34 11.83 -13.10
CA ASN A 174 5.17 12.19 -12.30
C ASN A 174 3.87 11.43 -12.62
N GLY A 175 3.95 10.31 -13.36
CA GLY A 175 2.81 9.47 -13.69
C GLY A 175 2.71 8.23 -12.79
N ILE A 176 1.53 7.98 -12.23
CA ILE A 176 1.21 6.68 -11.62
C ILE A 176 0.20 5.97 -12.52
N ARG A 177 0.52 4.71 -12.87
CA ARG A 177 -0.38 3.82 -13.57
C ARG A 177 -0.79 2.64 -12.70
N VAL A 178 -2.09 2.37 -12.60
CA VAL A 178 -2.61 1.18 -11.92
C VAL A 178 -3.04 0.16 -12.97
N LEU A 179 -2.41 -1.01 -12.91
CA LEU A 179 -2.66 -2.19 -13.73
C LEU A 179 -3.37 -3.26 -12.90
N LYS A 180 -3.85 -4.30 -13.59
CA LYS A 180 -4.55 -5.42 -12.97
C LYS A 180 -3.59 -6.33 -12.23
#